data_AF-A0A8T4TAS7-F1
#
_entry.id   AF-A0A8T4TAS7-F1
#
_cell.length_a   1.000
_cell.length_b   1.000
_cell.length_c   1.000
_cell.angle_alpha   90.00
_cell.angle_beta   90.00
_cell.angle_gamma   90.00
#
_symmetry.space_group_name_H-M   'P 1'
#
loop_
_entity.id
_entity.type
_entity.pdbx_description
1 polymer ?
#
loop_
_entity_poly.entity_id
_entity_poly.type
_entity_poly.pdbx_seq_one_letter_code
_entity_poly.pdbx_strand_id
1 'polypeptide(L)'
;MNENKLKLEDMLMNIGGLNSVLTRLNNAEKQGDRVKLYQSAYQLIDPSNPDVLTELTRNPESAIIQVEMVIGKRAGDINNSYQENKENIIDDVEKRINESLKETKGDGAKASQLMLQYLNDVFEDINISQDEANMIARKNLMELGMHPFETMGSPAKYKDLRLRNAVAGYLKPIKEGEQITGYTVNKYELAKTMEDVIHGATIYKNSRVIEKNMEKAKEAAKSNERK
;
A
#
# COMPACT_ATOMS: atom_id res chain seq x y z
N MET A 1 5.34 13.43 28.56
CA MET A 1 4.42 12.79 27.60
C MET A 1 5.27 12.22 26.47
N ASN A 2 5.49 10.89 26.36
CA ASN A 2 6.09 10.30 25.14
C ASN A 2 6.16 8.76 25.08
N GLU A 3 6.08 8.01 26.19
CA GLU A 3 6.20 6.53 26.12
C GLU A 3 5.01 5.85 25.43
N ASN A 4 3.77 6.27 25.73
CA ASN A 4 2.58 5.67 25.12
C ASN A 4 2.49 5.91 23.60
N LYS A 5 3.03 7.03 23.11
CA LYS A 5 3.04 7.37 21.67
C LYS A 5 4.06 6.53 20.91
N LEU A 6 5.29 6.40 21.45
CA LEU A 6 6.32 5.54 20.88
C LEU A 6 5.83 4.08 20.78
N LYS A 7 5.08 3.63 21.79
CA LYS A 7 4.48 2.29 21.80
C LYS A 7 3.42 2.09 20.71
N LEU A 8 2.62 3.10 20.39
CA LEU A 8 1.58 3.01 19.35
C LEU A 8 2.21 3.00 17.95
N GLU A 9 3.18 3.88 17.67
CA GLU A 9 3.84 3.95 16.37
C GLU A 9 4.52 2.62 16.02
N ASP A 10 5.24 2.01 16.98
CA ASP A 10 5.85 0.69 16.78
C ASP A 10 4.82 -0.41 16.51
N MET A 11 3.67 -0.37 17.19
CA MET A 11 2.58 -1.33 16.93
C MET A 11 1.93 -1.12 15.57
N LEU A 12 1.75 0.12 15.11
CA LEU A 12 1.26 0.41 13.76
C LEU A 12 2.25 -0.06 12.69
N MET A 13 3.55 0.20 12.89
CA MET A 13 4.61 -0.29 12.01
C MET A 13 4.62 -1.82 11.93
N ASN A 14 4.38 -2.47 13.07
CA ASN A 14 4.33 -3.92 13.16
C ASN A 14 3.09 -4.51 12.45
N ILE A 15 1.89 -3.99 12.72
CA ILE A 15 0.64 -4.43 12.07
C ILE A 15 0.73 -4.21 10.55
N GLY A 16 1.15 -3.02 10.11
CA GLY A 16 1.33 -2.73 8.69
C GLY A 16 2.39 -3.62 8.02
N GLY A 17 3.45 -3.96 8.76
CA GLY A 17 4.46 -4.92 8.31
C GLY A 17 3.90 -6.33 8.13
N LEU A 18 3.12 -6.81 9.11
CA LEU A 18 2.47 -8.12 9.04
C LEU A 18 1.43 -8.17 7.92
N ASN A 19 0.65 -7.11 7.71
CA ASN A 19 -0.32 -7.05 6.62
C ASN A 19 0.38 -7.11 5.24
N SER A 20 1.49 -6.38 5.05
CA SER A 20 2.32 -6.54 3.83
C SER A 20 2.84 -7.97 3.65
N VAL A 21 3.18 -8.69 4.73
CA VAL A 21 3.61 -10.09 4.65
C VAL A 21 2.43 -10.99 4.28
N LEU A 22 1.26 -10.78 4.88
CA LEU A 22 0.03 -11.52 4.59
C LEU A 22 -0.38 -11.40 3.12
N THR A 23 -0.47 -10.19 2.58
CA THR A 23 -0.81 -9.95 1.16
C THR A 23 0.17 -10.68 0.25
N ARG A 24 1.46 -10.66 0.58
CA ARG A 24 2.49 -11.35 -0.21
C ARG A 24 2.45 -12.86 -0.05
N LEU A 25 2.07 -13.39 1.11
CA LEU A 25 1.87 -14.82 1.32
C LEU A 25 0.71 -15.34 0.48
N ASN A 26 -0.41 -14.62 0.47
CA ASN A 26 -1.59 -14.93 -0.37
C ASN A 26 -1.25 -15.00 -1.86
N ASN A 27 -0.28 -14.21 -2.31
CA ASN A 27 0.13 -14.11 -3.71
C ASN A 27 1.39 -14.91 -4.06
N ALA A 28 2.03 -15.57 -3.09
CA ALA A 28 3.28 -16.27 -3.34
C ALA A 28 3.04 -17.64 -3.98
N GLU A 29 3.39 -17.77 -5.27
CA GLU A 29 3.31 -19.05 -6.00
C GLU A 29 4.54 -19.95 -5.75
N LYS A 30 5.72 -19.34 -5.54
CA LYS A 30 6.99 -20.07 -5.44
C LYS A 30 7.39 -20.33 -4.00
N GLN A 31 7.88 -21.55 -3.74
CA GLN A 31 8.35 -21.97 -2.42
C GLN A 31 9.47 -21.07 -1.86
N GLY A 32 10.43 -20.66 -2.71
CA GLY A 32 11.54 -19.79 -2.28
C GLY A 32 11.08 -18.41 -1.79
N ASP A 33 10.03 -17.86 -2.38
CA ASP A 33 9.44 -16.59 -1.95
C ASP A 33 8.71 -16.76 -0.61
N ARG A 34 8.01 -17.89 -0.43
CA ARG A 34 7.34 -18.24 0.83
C ARG A 34 8.31 -18.34 2.01
N VAL A 35 9.47 -18.97 1.83
CA VAL A 35 10.48 -19.08 2.91
C VAL A 35 10.92 -17.71 3.43
N LYS A 36 11.16 -16.74 2.54
CA LYS A 36 11.53 -15.37 2.93
C LYS A 36 10.38 -14.67 3.67
N LEU A 37 9.14 -14.93 3.26
CA LEU A 37 7.96 -14.37 3.91
C LEU A 37 7.74 -14.99 5.30
N TYR A 38 7.97 -16.29 5.49
CA TYR A 38 7.91 -16.92 6.81
C TYR A 38 8.94 -16.33 7.77
N GLN A 39 10.18 -16.11 7.31
CA GLN A 39 11.19 -15.44 8.13
C GLN A 39 10.80 -14.01 8.49
N SER A 40 10.19 -13.27 7.54
CA SER A 40 9.70 -11.92 7.79
C SER A 40 8.56 -11.91 8.82
N ALA A 41 7.59 -12.83 8.67
CA ALA A 41 6.51 -13.02 9.64
C ALA A 41 7.06 -13.37 11.03
N TYR A 42 8.02 -14.31 11.11
CA TYR A 42 8.64 -14.72 12.36
C TYR A 42 9.26 -13.53 13.12
N GLN A 43 10.03 -12.69 12.42
CA GLN A 43 10.65 -11.50 12.99
C GLN A 43 9.63 -10.47 13.50
N LEU A 44 8.47 -10.38 12.85
CA LEU A 44 7.41 -9.44 13.22
C LEU A 44 6.49 -9.99 14.31
N ILE A 45 6.24 -11.30 14.34
CA ILE A 45 5.38 -11.94 15.34
C ILE A 45 6.14 -12.05 16.66
N ASP A 46 7.16 -12.90 16.72
CA ASP A 46 7.97 -13.13 17.92
C ASP A 46 9.22 -13.94 17.54
N PRO A 47 10.37 -13.27 17.32
CA PRO A 47 11.61 -13.95 16.96
C PRO A 47 12.26 -14.73 18.11
N SER A 48 11.71 -14.64 19.33
CA SER A 48 12.20 -15.38 20.49
C SER A 48 11.50 -16.72 20.70
N ASN A 49 10.37 -16.94 20.03
CA ASN A 49 9.55 -18.13 20.19
C ASN A 49 9.67 -19.06 18.98
N PRO A 50 10.49 -20.13 19.04
CA PRO A 50 10.73 -21.02 17.90
C PRO A 50 9.47 -21.74 17.39
N ASP A 51 8.43 -21.88 18.23
CA ASP A 51 7.16 -22.50 17.82
C ASP A 51 6.44 -21.67 16.76
N VAL A 52 6.65 -20.35 16.74
CA VAL A 52 6.11 -19.47 15.70
C VAL A 52 6.67 -19.83 14.34
N LEU A 53 7.99 -20.07 14.24
CA LEU A 53 8.60 -20.46 12.98
C LEU A 53 8.14 -21.86 12.55
N THR A 54 7.97 -22.77 13.51
CA THR A 54 7.42 -24.11 13.26
C THR A 54 6.03 -24.03 12.63
N GLU A 55 5.11 -23.24 13.19
CA GLU A 55 3.76 -23.11 12.64
C GLU A 55 3.76 -22.40 11.28
N LEU A 56 4.55 -21.33 11.12
CA LEU A 56 4.67 -20.61 9.84
C LEU A 56 5.23 -21.49 8.71
N THR A 57 6.07 -22.47 9.02
CA THR A 57 6.70 -23.33 8.01
C THR A 57 5.96 -24.64 7.76
N ARG A 58 4.94 -24.95 8.57
CA ARG A 58 4.15 -26.18 8.47
C ARG A 58 3.50 -26.36 7.11
N ASN A 59 2.80 -25.34 6.63
CA ASN A 59 2.21 -25.25 5.29
C ASN A 59 1.78 -23.78 5.02
N PRO A 60 1.49 -23.42 3.76
CA PRO A 60 1.12 -22.03 3.42
C PRO A 60 -0.13 -21.51 4.12
N GLU A 61 -1.14 -22.36 4.32
CA GLU A 61 -2.41 -21.98 4.95
C GLU A 61 -2.23 -21.71 6.45
N SER A 62 -1.48 -22.56 7.15
CA SER A 62 -1.05 -22.32 8.54
C SER A 62 -0.34 -20.97 8.70
N ALA A 63 0.52 -20.60 7.75
CA ALA A 63 1.23 -19.33 7.79
C ALA A 63 0.27 -18.13 7.66
N ILE A 64 -0.67 -18.20 6.71
CA ILE A 64 -1.70 -17.18 6.49
C ILE A 64 -2.55 -17.00 7.75
N ILE A 65 -3.10 -18.10 8.28
CA ILE A 65 -3.94 -18.09 9.49
C ILE A 65 -3.17 -17.50 10.67
N GLN A 66 -1.92 -17.92 10.89
CA GLN A 66 -1.12 -17.44 12.01
C GLN A 66 -0.85 -15.93 11.91
N VAL A 67 -0.54 -15.43 10.72
CA VAL A 67 -0.31 -13.99 10.50
C VAL A 67 -1.61 -13.21 10.69
N GLU A 68 -2.72 -13.67 10.11
CA GLU A 68 -4.06 -13.06 10.26
C GLU A 68 -4.49 -12.97 11.72
N MET A 69 -4.34 -14.06 12.49
CA MET A 69 -4.68 -14.08 13.91
C MET A 69 -3.86 -13.07 14.72
N VAL A 70 -2.56 -12.94 14.43
CA VAL A 70 -1.70 -11.99 15.14
C VAL A 70 -2.06 -10.55 14.76
N ILE A 71 -2.34 -10.27 13.49
CA ILE A 71 -2.82 -8.95 13.03
C ILE A 71 -4.12 -8.59 13.77
N GLY A 72 -5.12 -9.47 13.73
CA GLY A 72 -6.43 -9.23 14.34
C GLY A 72 -6.34 -9.00 15.84
N LYS A 73 -5.54 -9.81 16.54
CA LYS A 73 -5.28 -9.62 17.98
C LYS A 73 -4.64 -8.25 18.27
N ARG A 74 -3.56 -7.91 17.56
CA ARG A 74 -2.83 -6.65 17.79
C ARG A 74 -3.68 -5.44 17.44
N ALA A 75 -4.46 -5.49 16.36
CA ALA A 75 -5.40 -4.45 15.99
C ALA A 75 -6.45 -4.22 17.08
N GLY A 76 -7.00 -5.32 17.64
CA GLY A 76 -7.89 -5.26 18.80
C GLY A 76 -7.24 -4.64 20.04
N ASP A 77 -6.01 -5.05 20.36
CA ASP A 77 -5.26 -4.57 21.52
C ASP A 77 -4.98 -3.05 21.46
N ILE A 78 -4.77 -2.49 20.26
CA ILE A 78 -4.46 -1.06 20.09
C ILE A 78 -5.65 -0.18 19.73
N ASN A 79 -6.84 -0.75 19.46
CA ASN A 79 -7.95 -0.02 18.85
C ASN A 79 -8.29 1.27 19.60
N ASN A 80 -8.40 1.24 20.93
CA ASN A 80 -8.71 2.44 21.71
C ASN A 80 -7.65 3.54 21.53
N SER A 81 -6.37 3.18 21.66
CA SER A 81 -5.26 4.13 21.50
C SER A 81 -5.18 4.67 20.06
N TYR A 82 -5.48 3.82 19.07
CA TYR A 82 -5.59 4.24 17.68
C TYR A 82 -6.71 5.27 17.50
N GLN A 83 -7.93 4.98 17.97
CA GLN A 83 -9.07 5.90 17.81
C GLN A 83 -8.82 7.24 18.52
N GLU A 84 -8.19 7.24 19.70
CA GLU A 84 -7.80 8.46 20.43
C GLU A 84 -6.79 9.32 19.66
N ASN A 85 -5.94 8.72 18.82
CA ASN A 85 -4.87 9.41 18.10
C ASN A 85 -5.11 9.48 16.58
N LYS A 86 -6.27 8.99 16.10
CA LYS A 86 -6.53 8.74 14.68
C LYS A 86 -6.37 9.98 13.82
N GLU A 87 -6.92 11.11 14.26
CA GLU A 87 -6.81 12.37 13.52
C GLU A 87 -5.35 12.82 13.36
N ASN A 88 -4.56 12.73 14.43
CA ASN A 88 -3.13 13.07 14.38
C ASN A 88 -2.34 12.14 13.43
N ILE A 89 -2.72 10.85 13.38
CA ILE A 89 -2.11 9.86 12.48
C ILE A 89 -2.48 10.18 11.02
N ILE A 90 -3.75 10.47 10.75
CA ILE A 90 -4.23 10.87 9.42
C ILE A 90 -3.53 12.14 8.96
N ASP A 91 -3.38 13.14 9.83
CA ASP A 91 -2.73 14.41 9.52
C ASP A 91 -1.23 14.23 9.19
N ASP A 92 -0.53 13.37 9.94
CA ASP A 92 0.87 13.02 9.66
C ASP A 92 1.00 12.32 8.30
N VAL A 93 0.14 11.35 8.01
CA VAL A 93 0.10 10.62 6.73
C VAL A 93 -0.23 11.57 5.57
N GLU A 94 -1.28 12.38 5.71
CA GLU A 94 -1.71 13.36 4.71
C GLU A 94 -0.55 14.30 4.36
N LYS A 95 0.13 14.84 5.37
CA LYS A 95 1.28 15.73 5.19
C LYS A 95 2.39 15.06 4.38
N ARG A 96 2.72 13.79 4.67
CA ARG A 96 3.76 13.02 3.97
C ARG A 96 3.42 12.77 2.51
N ILE A 97 2.18 12.38 2.24
CA ILE A 97 1.71 12.15 0.87
C ILE A 97 1.75 13.47 0.09
N ASN A 98 1.23 14.55 0.66
CA ASN A 98 1.21 15.86 0.02
C ASN A 98 2.62 16.39 -0.29
N GLU A 99 3.60 16.12 0.56
CA GLU A 99 5.01 16.44 0.28
C GLU A 99 5.52 15.69 -0.96
N SER A 100 5.17 14.41 -1.10
CA SER A 100 5.54 13.61 -2.28
C SER A 100 4.81 14.07 -3.55
N LEU A 101 3.54 14.44 -3.44
CA LEU A 101 2.73 14.88 -4.58
C LEU A 101 3.22 16.18 -5.22
N LYS A 102 3.99 17.02 -4.49
CA LYS A 102 4.61 18.23 -5.06
C LYS A 102 5.52 17.92 -6.25
N GLU A 103 6.12 16.74 -6.29
CA GLU A 103 7.01 16.32 -7.38
C GLU A 103 6.26 15.88 -8.66
N THR A 104 4.92 15.85 -8.65
CA THR A 104 4.10 15.42 -9.79
C THR A 104 3.92 16.50 -10.85
N LYS A 105 3.99 17.79 -10.49
CA LYS A 105 3.85 18.94 -11.42
C LYS A 105 2.63 18.85 -12.35
N GLY A 106 1.50 18.36 -11.84
CA GLY A 106 0.25 18.20 -12.59
C GLY A 106 0.15 16.91 -13.42
N ASP A 107 1.13 16.01 -13.37
CA ASP A 107 1.04 14.68 -13.98
C ASP A 107 0.17 13.75 -13.12
N GLY A 108 -1.09 13.54 -13.56
CA GLY A 108 -2.04 12.67 -12.87
C GLY A 108 -1.64 11.20 -12.84
N ALA A 109 -0.95 10.70 -13.88
CA ALA A 109 -0.49 9.31 -13.89
C ALA A 109 0.60 9.10 -12.82
N LYS A 110 1.53 10.04 -12.72
CA LYS A 110 2.57 10.03 -11.68
C LYS A 110 1.96 10.20 -10.28
N ALA A 111 0.96 11.08 -10.12
CA ALA A 111 0.25 11.26 -8.86
C ALA A 111 -0.47 9.98 -8.42
N SER A 112 -1.19 9.30 -9.32
CA SER A 112 -1.83 8.02 -9.03
C SER A 112 -0.81 6.94 -8.66
N GLN A 113 0.33 6.86 -9.36
CA GLN A 113 1.38 5.90 -9.02
C GLN A 113 1.97 6.15 -7.62
N LEU A 114 2.21 7.41 -7.26
CA LEU A 114 2.66 7.76 -5.90
C LEU A 114 1.61 7.36 -4.86
N MET A 115 0.34 7.72 -5.08
CA MET A 115 -0.75 7.36 -4.17
C MET A 115 -0.89 5.84 -3.98
N LEU A 116 -0.71 5.07 -5.06
CA LEU A 116 -0.74 3.61 -5.01
C LEU A 116 0.37 3.04 -4.11
N GLN A 117 1.54 3.67 -4.02
CA GLN A 117 2.59 3.22 -3.11
C GLN A 117 2.19 3.37 -1.63
N TYR A 118 1.46 4.44 -1.29
CA TYR A 118 0.95 4.66 0.06
C TYR A 118 -0.17 3.67 0.42
N LEU A 119 -1.03 3.36 -0.55
CA LEU A 119 -2.16 2.43 -0.40
C LEU A 119 -1.81 0.97 -0.76
N ASN A 120 -0.52 0.66 -0.94
CA ASN A 120 -0.11 -0.71 -1.23
C ASN A 120 -0.49 -1.63 -0.05
N ASP A 121 -1.00 -2.81 -0.37
CA ASP A 121 -1.53 -3.80 0.60
C ASP A 121 -2.81 -3.36 1.33
N VAL A 122 -3.44 -2.24 0.93
CA VAL A 122 -4.77 -1.81 1.43
C VAL A 122 -5.89 -2.32 0.53
N PHE A 123 -5.67 -2.31 -0.78
CA PHE A 123 -6.64 -2.86 -1.72
C PHE A 123 -6.51 -4.37 -1.82
N GLU A 124 -7.64 -5.06 -1.89
CA GLU A 124 -7.68 -6.46 -2.30
C GLU A 124 -6.99 -6.63 -3.66
N ASP A 125 -6.33 -7.77 -3.86
CA ASP A 125 -5.55 -7.99 -5.06
C ASP A 125 -6.46 -8.04 -6.29
N ILE A 126 -6.34 -7.02 -7.15
CA ILE A 126 -7.11 -6.95 -8.39
C ILE A 126 -6.46 -7.90 -9.40
N ASN A 127 -7.02 -9.10 -9.52
CA ASN A 127 -6.63 -10.03 -10.57
C ASN A 127 -7.48 -9.82 -11.82
N ILE A 128 -6.81 -9.57 -12.94
CA ILE A 128 -7.44 -9.49 -14.26
C ILE A 128 -6.99 -10.72 -15.04
N SER A 129 -7.94 -11.54 -15.48
CA SER A 129 -7.63 -12.71 -16.30
C SER A 129 -7.27 -12.29 -17.74
N GLN A 130 -6.60 -13.18 -18.48
CA GLN A 130 -6.32 -12.92 -19.90
C GLN A 130 -7.61 -12.74 -20.72
N ASP A 131 -8.66 -13.50 -20.40
CA ASP A 131 -9.96 -13.38 -21.06
C ASP A 131 -10.65 -12.05 -20.77
N GLU A 132 -10.59 -11.59 -19.52
CA GLU A 132 -11.11 -10.28 -19.14
C GLU A 132 -10.34 -9.15 -19.83
N ALA A 133 -9.00 -9.25 -19.87
CA ALA A 133 -8.17 -8.29 -20.59
C ALA A 133 -8.52 -8.24 -22.08
N ASN A 134 -8.71 -9.41 -22.72
CA ASN A 134 -9.12 -9.50 -24.12
C ASN A 134 -10.51 -8.89 -24.34
N MET A 135 -11.46 -9.16 -23.45
CA MET A 135 -12.81 -8.59 -23.51
C MET A 135 -12.79 -7.06 -23.44
N ILE A 136 -12.02 -6.48 -22.51
CA ILE A 136 -11.87 -5.02 -22.39
C ILE A 136 -11.24 -4.44 -23.66
N ALA A 137 -10.19 -5.07 -24.19
CA ALA A 137 -9.51 -4.61 -25.41
C ALA A 137 -10.45 -4.61 -26.63
N ARG A 138 -11.23 -5.68 -26.80
CA ARG A 138 -12.22 -5.80 -27.87
C ARG A 138 -13.33 -4.76 -27.74
N LYS A 139 -13.84 -4.52 -26.53
CA LYS A 139 -14.86 -3.49 -26.27
C LYS A 139 -14.35 -2.10 -26.66
N ASN A 140 -13.15 -1.73 -26.22
CA ASN A 140 -12.58 -0.42 -26.53
C ASN A 140 -12.39 -0.22 -28.05
N LEU A 141 -12.05 -1.28 -28.79
CA LEU A 141 -11.93 -1.20 -30.25
C LEU A 141 -13.28 -1.12 -30.96
N MET A 142 -14.30 -1.83 -30.48
CA MET A 142 -15.66 -1.68 -30.99
C MET A 142 -16.16 -0.23 -30.81
N GLU A 143 -15.87 0.38 -29.66
CA GLU A 143 -16.21 1.79 -29.39
C GLU A 143 -15.47 2.77 -30.32
N LEU A 144 -14.30 2.39 -30.82
CA LEU A 144 -13.53 3.13 -31.84
C LEU A 144 -13.93 2.78 -33.28
N GLY A 145 -14.95 1.93 -33.48
CA GLY A 145 -15.41 1.51 -34.81
C GLY A 145 -14.47 0.53 -35.54
N MET A 146 -13.56 -0.13 -34.82
CA MET A 146 -12.56 -1.04 -35.38
C MET A 146 -12.98 -2.52 -35.23
N HIS A 147 -12.58 -3.37 -36.18
CA HIS A 147 -12.84 -4.80 -36.13
C HIS A 147 -11.97 -5.51 -35.06
N PRO A 148 -12.55 -6.24 -34.09
CA PRO A 148 -11.86 -6.69 -32.87
C PRO A 148 -11.20 -8.08 -32.97
N PHE A 149 -11.09 -8.67 -34.17
CA PHE A 149 -10.98 -10.13 -34.33
C PHE A 149 -9.68 -10.76 -33.76
N GLU A 150 -8.63 -9.97 -33.52
CA GLU A 150 -7.32 -10.47 -33.03
C GLU A 150 -6.75 -9.71 -31.83
N THR A 151 -7.51 -8.81 -31.22
CA THR A 151 -6.94 -7.95 -30.17
C THR A 151 -6.76 -8.70 -28.86
N MET A 152 -5.50 -8.80 -28.43
CA MET A 152 -5.13 -9.30 -27.12
C MET A 152 -4.95 -8.13 -26.15
N GLY A 153 -5.64 -8.22 -25.02
CA GLY A 153 -5.44 -7.30 -23.91
C GLY A 153 -4.21 -7.68 -23.09
N SER A 154 -3.66 -6.72 -22.34
CA SER A 154 -2.62 -7.00 -21.35
C SER A 154 -3.24 -6.99 -19.95
N PRO A 155 -3.31 -8.14 -19.26
CA PRO A 155 -3.77 -8.20 -17.87
C PRO A 155 -3.06 -7.21 -16.96
N ALA A 156 -1.72 -7.13 -17.07
CA ALA A 156 -0.90 -6.22 -16.29
C ALA A 156 -1.26 -4.75 -16.54
N LYS A 157 -1.46 -4.35 -17.80
CA LYS A 157 -1.85 -2.98 -18.15
C LYS A 157 -3.22 -2.60 -17.59
N TYR A 158 -4.18 -3.50 -17.67
CA TYR A 158 -5.52 -3.24 -17.14
C TYR A 158 -5.57 -3.28 -15.61
N LYS A 159 -4.74 -4.12 -14.97
CA LYS A 159 -4.59 -4.14 -13.51
C LYS A 159 -4.05 -2.80 -13.03
N ASP A 160 -2.98 -2.32 -13.64
CA ASP A 160 -2.42 -1.00 -13.36
C ASP A 160 -3.46 0.12 -13.59
N LEU A 161 -4.22 0.08 -14.68
CA LEU A 161 -5.29 1.07 -14.93
C LEU A 161 -6.38 1.03 -13.85
N ARG A 162 -6.84 -0.17 -13.44
CA ARG A 162 -7.85 -0.32 -12.38
C ARG A 162 -7.33 0.22 -11.05
N LEU A 163 -6.09 -0.10 -10.70
CA LEU A 163 -5.45 0.42 -9.49
C LEU A 163 -5.32 1.95 -9.53
N ARG A 164 -4.88 2.52 -10.66
CA ARG A 164 -4.81 3.98 -10.85
C ARG A 164 -6.16 4.67 -10.72
N ASN A 165 -7.22 4.06 -11.25
CA ASN A 165 -8.58 4.58 -11.13
C ASN A 165 -9.11 4.46 -9.70
N ALA A 166 -8.81 3.35 -9.00
CA ALA A 166 -9.17 3.17 -7.60
C ALA A 166 -8.54 4.24 -6.70
N VAL A 167 -7.26 4.59 -6.95
CA VAL A 167 -6.57 5.64 -6.18
C VAL A 167 -6.90 7.06 -6.62
N ALA A 168 -7.51 7.25 -7.80
CA ALA A 168 -7.87 8.59 -8.30
C ALA A 168 -8.86 9.30 -7.36
N GLY A 169 -9.75 8.58 -6.69
CA GLY A 169 -10.67 9.14 -5.68
C GLY A 169 -9.96 9.78 -4.48
N TYR A 170 -8.72 9.37 -4.22
CA TYR A 170 -7.88 9.90 -3.14
C TYR A 170 -7.09 11.14 -3.55
N LEU A 171 -7.19 11.59 -4.81
CA LEU A 171 -6.46 12.73 -5.33
C LEU A 171 -7.44 13.87 -5.64
N LYS A 172 -7.15 15.05 -5.10
CA LYS A 172 -7.82 16.31 -5.44
C LYS A 172 -6.90 17.12 -6.35
N PRO A 173 -7.32 17.46 -7.58
CA PRO A 173 -6.52 18.31 -8.45
C PRO A 173 -6.46 19.74 -7.89
N ILE A 174 -5.27 20.33 -7.96
CA ILE A 174 -5.05 21.76 -7.73
C ILE A 174 -5.07 22.43 -9.10
N LYS A 175 -5.95 23.42 -9.27
CA LYS A 175 -6.15 24.10 -10.54
C LYS A 175 -5.75 25.57 -10.47
N GLU A 176 -5.12 26.04 -11.54
CA GLU A 176 -4.96 27.45 -11.85
C GLU A 176 -5.71 27.74 -13.16
N GLY A 177 -6.94 28.25 -13.05
CA GLY A 177 -7.87 28.29 -14.17
C GLY A 177 -8.30 26.87 -14.60
N GLU A 178 -8.16 26.55 -15.89
CA GLU A 178 -8.46 25.22 -16.45
C GLU A 178 -7.29 24.23 -16.34
N GLN A 179 -6.08 24.72 -16.03
CA GLN A 179 -4.89 23.88 -15.97
C GLN A 179 -4.71 23.24 -14.59
N ILE A 180 -4.45 21.94 -14.56
CA ILE A 180 -4.05 21.23 -13.34
C ILE A 180 -2.56 21.49 -13.11
N THR A 181 -2.21 22.11 -11.98
CA THR A 181 -0.83 22.44 -11.60
C THR A 181 -0.25 21.49 -10.57
N GLY A 182 -1.11 20.71 -9.90
CA GLY A 182 -0.69 19.71 -8.92
C GLY A 182 -1.84 18.88 -8.39
N TYR A 183 -1.54 18.07 -7.38
CA TYR A 183 -2.50 17.24 -6.68
C TYR A 183 -2.28 17.34 -5.17
N THR A 184 -3.36 17.27 -4.42
CA THR A 184 -3.37 17.11 -2.97
C THR A 184 -4.19 15.88 -2.61
N VAL A 185 -4.02 15.36 -1.40
CA VAL A 185 -4.82 14.24 -0.90
C VAL A 185 -6.28 14.66 -0.69
N ASN A 186 -7.20 13.78 -1.10
CA ASN A 186 -8.56 13.81 -0.63
C ASN A 186 -8.62 13.26 0.81
N LYS A 187 -8.46 14.15 1.79
CA LYS A 187 -8.45 13.77 3.22
C LYS A 187 -9.66 12.95 3.65
N TYR A 188 -10.83 13.20 3.07
CA TYR A 188 -12.05 12.46 3.40
C TYR A 188 -11.93 10.98 3.02
N GLU A 189 -11.55 10.68 1.78
CA GLU A 189 -11.35 9.29 1.34
C GLU A 189 -10.20 8.62 2.09
N LEU A 190 -9.11 9.35 2.36
CA LEU A 190 -8.02 8.85 3.19
C LEU A 190 -8.50 8.48 4.59
N ALA A 191 -9.21 9.39 5.27
CA ALA A 191 -9.71 9.20 6.62
C ALA A 191 -10.69 8.02 6.70
N LYS A 192 -11.59 7.90 5.71
CA LYS A 192 -12.53 6.78 5.60
C LYS A 192 -11.81 5.44 5.51
N THR A 193 -10.78 5.35 4.67
CA THR A 193 -9.99 4.11 4.54
C THR A 193 -9.19 3.80 5.80
N MET A 194 -8.75 4.84 6.53
CA MET A 194 -8.06 4.73 7.81
C MET A 194 -9.01 4.57 9.02
N GLU A 195 -10.31 4.36 8.83
CA GLU A 195 -11.21 4.06 9.96
C GLU A 195 -10.85 2.74 10.65
N ASP A 196 -10.48 1.75 9.84
CA ASP A 196 -9.97 0.46 10.28
C ASP A 196 -8.48 0.56 10.69
N VAL A 197 -8.13 -0.11 11.79
CA VAL A 197 -6.78 -0.08 12.38
C VAL A 197 -5.76 -0.73 11.45
N ILE A 198 -6.10 -1.82 10.76
CA ILE A 198 -5.17 -2.57 9.89
C ILE A 198 -4.84 -1.74 8.66
N HIS A 199 -5.85 -1.13 8.02
CA HIS A 199 -5.65 -0.21 6.91
C HIS A 199 -4.89 1.04 7.36
N GLY A 200 -5.28 1.65 8.49
CA GLY A 200 -4.58 2.79 9.08
C GLY A 200 -3.10 2.52 9.35
N ALA A 201 -2.79 1.38 9.98
CA ALA A 201 -1.44 0.92 10.25
C ALA A 201 -0.63 0.66 8.98
N THR A 202 -1.25 0.05 7.97
CA THR A 202 -0.62 -0.24 6.67
C THR A 202 -0.22 1.06 5.96
N ILE A 203 -1.16 2.01 5.85
CA ILE A 203 -0.90 3.32 5.21
C ILE A 203 0.15 4.10 6.00
N TYR A 204 0.04 4.12 7.34
CA TYR A 204 1.03 4.77 8.19
C TYR A 204 2.43 4.20 7.98
N LYS A 205 2.59 2.88 8.01
CA LYS A 205 3.87 2.21 7.76
C LYS A 205 4.42 2.53 6.37
N ASN A 206 3.58 2.49 5.34
CA ASN A 206 4.01 2.83 3.99
C ASN A 206 4.49 4.27 3.91
N SER A 207 3.80 5.21 4.57
CA SER A 207 4.20 6.61 4.60
C SER A 207 5.58 6.83 5.24
N ARG A 208 5.88 6.11 6.32
CA ARG A 208 7.18 6.17 7.01
C ARG A 208 8.30 5.55 6.18
N VAL A 209 8.03 4.44 5.50
CA VAL A 209 9.01 3.80 4.61
C VAL A 209 9.34 4.70 3.42
N ILE A 210 8.32 5.30 2.79
CA ILE A 210 8.50 6.19 1.64
C ILE A 210 9.31 7.42 2.04
N GLU A 211 8.95 8.09 3.14
CA GLU A 211 9.71 9.24 3.64
C GLU A 211 11.19 8.89 3.85
N LYS A 212 11.47 7.81 4.59
CA LYS A 212 12.85 7.37 4.86
C LYS A 212 13.63 7.09 3.59
N ASN A 213 12.99 6.53 2.57
CA ASN A 213 13.63 6.27 1.28
C ASN A 213 13.89 7.57 0.51
N MET A 214 12.96 8.54 0.57
CA MET A 214 13.15 9.87 -0.03
C MET A 214 14.29 10.65 0.64
N GLU A 215 14.38 10.61 1.98
CA GLU A 215 15.48 11.24 2.72
C GLU A 215 16.83 10.66 2.31
N LYS A 216 16.96 9.32 2.28
CA LYS A 216 18.18 8.64 1.82
C LYS A 216 18.54 9.00 0.38
N ALA A 217 17.55 9.09 -0.51
CA ALA A 217 17.80 9.48 -1.90
C ALA A 217 18.29 10.94 -2.01
N LYS A 218 17.72 11.85 -1.22
CA LYS A 218 18.15 13.26 -1.14
C LYS A 218 19.58 13.38 -0.58
N GLU A 219 19.94 12.59 0.43
CA GLU A 219 21.30 12.55 0.97
C GLU A 219 22.31 12.01 -0.04
N ALA A 220 21.97 10.91 -0.73
CA ALA A 220 22.81 10.33 -1.77
C ALA A 220 23.06 11.31 -2.93
N ALA A 221 22.03 12.02 -3.40
CA ALA A 221 22.14 13.03 -4.45
C ALA A 221 23.08 14.18 -4.03
N LYS A 222 22.91 14.73 -2.81
CA LYS A 222 23.80 15.77 -2.27
C LYS A 222 25.25 15.33 -2.12
N SER A 223 25.49 14.03 -1.85
CA SER A 223 26.84 13.49 -1.72
C SER A 223 27.55 13.33 -3.07
N ASN A 224 26.80 13.06 -4.15
CA ASN A 224 27.32 12.95 -5.51
C ASN A 224 27.58 14.32 -6.15
N GLU A 225 26.81 15.35 -5.79
CA GLU A 225 27.05 16.74 -6.24
C GLU A 225 28.28 17.39 -5.59
N ARG A 226 28.82 16.79 -4.53
CA ARG A 226 30.02 17.27 -3.80
C ARG A 226 31.31 16.56 -4.21
N LYS A 227 31.25 15.60 -5.14
CA LYS A 227 32.40 14.90 -5.71
C LYS A 227 32.68 15.44 -7.11
#